data_AF-A0A418MKH9-F1
#
_entry.id   AF-A0A418MKH9-F1
#
_cell.length_a   1.000
_cell.length_b   1.000
_cell.length_c   1.000
_cell.angle_alpha   90.00
_cell.angle_beta   90.00
_cell.angle_gamma   90.00
#
_symmetry.space_group_name_H-M   'P 1'
#
loop_
_entity.id
_entity.type
_entity.pdbx_description
1 polymer ?
#
loop_
_entity_poly.entity_id
_entity_poly.type
_entity_poly.pdbx_seq_one_letter_code
_entity_poly.pdbx_strand_id
1 'polypeptide(L)'
;MTPDQIRIVKLSWSSYRNVDPALLGEVFYSKLFLEYPSMQSLFKAPIEQQYKKLVEMLNIMVARLDRQAEVLNLIEQLGTRHQQYGVKPEHYFAMGKVLLWTLKSGLGDRWTNEIEMAWMAVYELYATCMMLAK
;
A
#
# COMPACT_ATOMS: atom_id res chain seq x y z
N MET A 1 -0.42 -11.85 11.17
CA MET A 1 -1.79 -11.30 11.08
C MET A 1 -2.78 -12.27 11.69
N THR A 2 -3.80 -11.78 12.40
CA THR A 2 -4.91 -12.57 12.94
C THR A 2 -6.11 -12.62 11.97
N PRO A 3 -7.03 -13.60 12.10
CA PRO A 3 -8.28 -13.61 11.33
C PRO A 3 -9.10 -12.31 11.48
N ASP A 4 -9.11 -11.71 12.67
CA ASP A 4 -9.79 -10.43 12.90
C ASP A 4 -9.14 -9.26 12.15
N GLN A 5 -7.81 -9.17 12.13
CA GLN A 5 -7.11 -8.15 11.34
C GLN A 5 -7.44 -8.28 9.85
N ILE A 6 -7.48 -9.51 9.32
CA ILE A 6 -7.86 -9.77 7.92
C ILE A 6 -9.29 -9.27 7.66
N ARG A 7 -10.23 -9.60 8.55
CA ARG A 7 -11.63 -9.16 8.44
C ARG A 7 -11.74 -7.63 8.48
N ILE A 8 -11.07 -6.97 9.41
CA ILE A 8 -11.07 -5.50 9.56
C ILE A 8 -10.53 -4.83 8.30
N VAL A 9 -9.43 -5.32 7.74
CA VAL A 9 -8.84 -4.76 6.52
C VAL A 9 -9.77 -4.94 5.33
N LYS A 10 -10.31 -6.15 5.12
CA LYS A 10 -11.25 -6.41 4.02
C LYS A 10 -12.52 -5.56 4.13
N LEU A 11 -13.07 -5.37 5.33
CA LEU A 11 -14.26 -4.54 5.56
C LEU A 11 -13.96 -3.06 5.34
N SER A 12 -12.89 -2.53 5.94
CA SER A 12 -12.53 -1.11 5.79
C SER A 12 -12.17 -0.78 4.33
N TRP A 13 -11.43 -1.66 3.64
CA TRP A 13 -11.12 -1.51 2.21
C TRP A 13 -12.37 -1.50 1.32
N SER A 14 -13.43 -2.20 1.71
CA SER A 14 -14.68 -2.22 0.93
C SER A 14 -15.32 -0.83 0.76
N SER A 15 -15.01 0.11 1.66
CA SER A 15 -15.46 1.51 1.58
C SER A 15 -14.89 2.24 0.35
N TYR A 16 -13.79 1.74 -0.22
CA TYR A 16 -13.11 2.33 -1.38
C TYR A 16 -13.57 1.75 -2.73
N ARG A 17 -14.48 0.76 -2.75
CA ARG A 17 -14.89 0.07 -3.99
C ARG A 17 -15.47 0.98 -5.07
N ASN A 18 -16.12 2.07 -4.67
CA ASN A 18 -16.74 3.03 -5.58
C ASN A 18 -15.90 4.30 -5.78
N VAL A 19 -14.71 4.36 -5.18
CA VAL A 19 -13.77 5.47 -5.38
C VAL A 19 -12.99 5.19 -6.65
N ASP A 20 -12.83 6.21 -7.50
CA ASP A 20 -11.96 6.11 -8.68
C ASP A 20 -10.53 5.75 -8.22
N PRO A 21 -9.96 4.61 -8.68
CA PRO A 21 -8.59 4.22 -8.37
C PRO A 21 -7.56 5.31 -8.72
N ALA A 22 -7.80 6.09 -9.78
CA ALA A 22 -6.92 7.19 -10.15
C ALA A 22 -6.91 8.30 -9.09
N LEU A 23 -8.08 8.67 -8.58
CA LEU A 23 -8.22 9.69 -7.53
C LEU A 23 -7.54 9.24 -6.23
N LEU A 24 -7.73 7.98 -5.81
CA LEU A 24 -7.09 7.47 -4.59
C LEU A 24 -5.56 7.43 -4.75
N GLY A 25 -5.08 7.02 -5.91
CA GLY A 25 -3.65 7.06 -6.25
C GLY A 25 -3.09 8.48 -6.28
N GLU A 26 -3.81 9.43 -6.88
CA GLU A 26 -3.43 10.85 -6.92
C GLU A 26 -3.29 11.44 -5.52
N VAL A 27 -4.26 11.20 -4.63
CA VAL A 27 -4.20 11.66 -3.22
C VAL A 27 -2.96 11.09 -2.53
N PHE A 28 -2.69 9.80 -2.71
CA PHE A 28 -1.52 9.14 -2.16
C PHE A 28 -0.21 9.75 -2.67
N TYR A 29 -0.02 9.85 -3.99
CA TYR A 29 1.26 10.30 -4.56
C TYR A 29 1.49 11.80 -4.34
N SER A 30 0.43 12.61 -4.42
CA SER A 30 0.48 14.03 -4.06
C SER A 30 0.97 14.22 -2.62
N LYS A 31 0.44 13.44 -1.68
CA LYS A 31 0.89 13.48 -0.28
C LYS A 31 2.32 12.98 -0.11
N LEU A 32 2.68 11.87 -0.78
CA LEU A 32 4.01 11.29 -0.73
C LEU A 32 5.07 12.29 -1.17
N PHE A 33 4.83 12.98 -2.27
CA PHE A 33 5.78 13.90 -2.85
C PHE A 33 5.81 15.27 -2.16
N LEU A 34 4.76 15.63 -1.45
CA LEU A 34 4.76 16.79 -0.56
C LEU A 34 5.64 16.53 0.67
N GLU A 35 5.54 15.35 1.31
CA GLU A 35 6.30 15.04 2.53
C GLU A 35 7.71 14.49 2.26
N TYR A 36 7.89 13.80 1.14
CA TYR A 36 9.14 13.14 0.75
C TYR A 36 9.52 13.49 -0.70
N PRO A 37 9.86 14.76 -1.00
CA PRO A 37 10.09 15.21 -2.39
C PRO A 37 11.19 14.43 -3.13
N SER A 38 12.23 13.97 -2.42
CA SER A 38 13.32 13.19 -3.00
C SER A 38 12.86 11.88 -3.63
N MET A 39 11.74 11.31 -3.19
CA MET A 39 11.20 10.06 -3.72
C MET A 39 10.65 10.21 -5.15
N GLN A 40 10.34 11.43 -5.62
CA GLN A 40 9.92 11.66 -7.00
C GLN A 40 10.93 11.09 -8.01
N SER A 41 12.23 11.16 -7.68
CA SER A 41 13.32 10.67 -8.53
C SER A 41 13.29 9.15 -8.80
N LEU A 42 12.58 8.38 -7.98
CA LEU A 42 12.39 6.94 -8.16
C LEU A 42 11.38 6.63 -9.28
N PHE A 43 10.56 7.60 -9.67
CA PHE A 43 9.49 7.43 -10.65
C PHE A 43 9.91 8.03 -12.00
N LYS A 44 10.37 7.17 -12.92
CA LYS A 44 10.87 7.58 -14.24
C LYS A 44 9.78 7.85 -15.29
N ALA A 45 8.60 7.28 -15.10
CA ALA A 45 7.44 7.46 -15.96
C ALA A 45 6.48 8.50 -15.35
N PRO A 46 5.60 9.12 -16.15
CA PRO A 46 4.56 10.01 -15.63
C PRO A 46 3.79 9.35 -14.48
N ILE A 47 3.64 10.08 -13.37
CA ILE A 47 3.14 9.50 -12.12
C ILE A 47 1.68 9.06 -12.23
N GLU A 48 0.92 9.68 -13.12
CA GLU A 48 -0.48 9.37 -13.41
C GLU A 48 -0.64 7.91 -13.87
N GLN A 49 0.39 7.33 -14.50
CA GLN A 49 0.40 5.92 -14.88
C GLN A 49 0.54 4.98 -13.68
N GLN A 50 0.99 5.48 -12.52
CA GLN A 50 1.14 4.71 -11.29
C GLN A 50 -0.09 4.78 -10.40
N TYR A 51 -0.92 5.82 -10.54
CA TYR A 51 -2.09 6.04 -9.67
C TYR A 51 -2.99 4.81 -9.59
N LYS A 52 -3.36 4.26 -10.75
CA LYS A 52 -4.20 3.04 -10.82
C LYS A 52 -3.44 1.79 -10.36
N LYS A 53 -2.17 1.65 -10.73
CA LYS A 53 -1.36 0.46 -10.44
C LYS A 53 -1.23 0.19 -8.94
N LEU A 54 -1.05 1.25 -8.13
CA LEU A 54 -1.00 1.12 -6.68
C LEU A 54 -2.29 0.52 -6.13
N VAL A 55 -3.43 1.09 -6.52
CA VAL A 55 -4.75 0.67 -6.03
C VAL A 55 -5.12 -0.73 -6.52
N GLU A 56 -4.78 -1.08 -7.75
CA GLU A 56 -4.93 -2.44 -8.30
C GLU A 56 -4.12 -3.47 -7.50
N MET A 57 -2.86 -3.15 -7.18
CA MET A 57 -2.03 -4.03 -6.35
C MET A 57 -2.61 -4.17 -4.93
N LEU A 58 -3.08 -3.08 -4.31
CA LEU A 58 -3.75 -3.14 -3.01
C LEU A 58 -5.03 -3.98 -3.07
N ASN A 59 -5.83 -3.86 -4.13
CA ASN A 59 -7.02 -4.70 -4.34
C ASN A 59 -6.67 -6.19 -4.35
N ILE A 60 -5.64 -6.59 -5.11
CA ILE A 60 -5.19 -7.97 -5.19
C ILE A 60 -4.71 -8.47 -3.83
N MET A 61 -3.86 -7.68 -3.16
CA MET A 61 -3.29 -8.01 -1.86
C MET A 61 -4.39 -8.19 -0.81
N VAL A 62 -5.29 -7.21 -0.67
CA VAL A 62 -6.42 -7.25 0.28
C VAL A 62 -7.35 -8.44 0.02
N ALA A 63 -7.66 -8.72 -1.26
CA ALA A 63 -8.52 -9.83 -1.63
C ALA A 63 -7.93 -11.20 -1.24
N ARG A 64 -6.60 -11.30 -1.13
CA ARG A 64 -5.86 -12.54 -0.87
C ARG A 64 -5.24 -12.61 0.53
N LEU A 65 -5.61 -11.72 1.46
CA LEU A 65 -5.06 -11.71 2.83
C LEU A 65 -5.30 -13.00 3.63
N ASP A 66 -6.34 -13.77 3.30
CA ASP A 66 -6.66 -15.09 3.85
C ASP A 66 -5.97 -16.25 3.11
N ARG A 67 -5.31 -15.96 1.98
CA ARG A 67 -4.59 -16.93 1.14
C ARG A 67 -3.22 -16.37 0.74
N GLN A 68 -2.47 -15.89 1.72
CA GLN A 68 -1.21 -15.16 1.51
C GLN A 68 -0.22 -15.95 0.65
N ALA A 69 -0.18 -17.28 0.81
CA ALA A 69 0.67 -18.16 0.01
C ALA A 69 0.47 -18.01 -1.51
N GLU A 70 -0.74 -17.65 -1.97
CA GLU A 70 -1.06 -17.45 -3.39
C GLU A 70 -0.42 -16.17 -3.97
N VAL A 71 -0.07 -15.20 -3.12
CA VAL A 71 0.48 -13.91 -3.55
C VAL A 71 1.95 -13.71 -3.20
N LEU A 72 2.57 -14.65 -2.47
CA LEU A 72 3.99 -14.56 -2.06
C LEU A 72 4.91 -14.36 -3.27
N ASN A 73 4.79 -15.22 -4.30
CA ASN A 73 5.61 -15.12 -5.51
C ASN A 73 5.44 -13.77 -6.22
N LEU A 74 4.22 -13.23 -6.24
CA LEU A 74 3.94 -11.91 -6.84
C LEU A 74 4.63 -10.79 -6.06
N ILE A 75 4.59 -10.86 -4.72
CA ILE A 75 5.20 -9.87 -3.83
C ILE A 75 6.73 -9.94 -3.91
N GLU A 76 7.32 -11.15 -3.97
CA GLU A 76 8.76 -11.31 -4.16
C GLU A 76 9.22 -10.71 -5.48
N GLN A 77 8.57 -11.03 -6.60
CA GLN A 77 8.87 -10.43 -7.90
C GLN A 77 8.71 -8.90 -7.90
N LEU A 78 7.71 -8.39 -7.16
CA LEU A 78 7.55 -6.96 -6.97
C LEU A 78 8.72 -6.37 -6.17
N GLY A 79 9.16 -7.04 -5.12
CA GLY A 79 10.32 -6.69 -4.30
C GLY A 79 11.62 -6.62 -5.10
N THR A 80 11.93 -7.65 -5.89
CA THR A 80 13.11 -7.68 -6.78
C THR A 80 13.11 -6.49 -7.74
N ARG A 81 11.94 -6.13 -8.33
CA ARG A 81 11.83 -4.93 -9.17
C ARG A 81 12.02 -3.63 -8.36
N HIS A 82 11.50 -3.54 -7.15
CA HIS A 82 11.69 -2.37 -6.29
C HIS A 82 13.17 -2.16 -5.95
N GLN A 83 13.93 -3.23 -5.71
CA GLN A 83 15.38 -3.14 -5.54
C GLN A 83 16.06 -2.60 -6.82
N GLN A 84 15.66 -3.08 -8.00
CA GLN A 84 16.17 -2.57 -9.29
C GLN A 84 15.83 -1.09 -9.53
N TYR A 85 14.71 -0.61 -8.99
CA TYR A 85 14.33 0.81 -9.04
C TYR A 85 15.14 1.68 -8.07
N GLY A 86 15.97 1.08 -7.20
CA GLY A 86 16.73 1.79 -6.17
C GLY A 86 15.91 2.10 -4.91
N VAL A 87 14.82 1.37 -4.67
CA VAL A 87 14.03 1.51 -3.44
C VAL A 87 14.84 0.98 -2.26
N LYS A 88 14.95 1.78 -1.20
CA LYS A 88 15.66 1.48 0.03
C LYS A 88 14.70 1.25 1.19
N PRO A 89 15.14 0.63 2.31
CA PRO A 89 14.31 0.44 3.49
C PRO A 89 13.62 1.72 3.98
N GLU A 90 14.29 2.88 3.97
CA GLU A 90 13.69 4.15 4.40
C GLU A 90 12.48 4.58 3.55
N HIS A 91 12.42 4.19 2.27
CA HIS A 91 11.29 4.50 1.39
C HIS A 91 10.03 3.72 1.76
N TYR A 92 10.17 2.50 2.28
CA TYR A 92 9.03 1.74 2.79
C TYR A 92 8.43 2.41 4.02
N PHE A 93 9.23 3.03 4.89
CA PHE A 93 8.67 3.77 6.02
C PHE A 93 7.80 4.96 5.56
N ALA A 94 8.29 5.74 4.60
CA ALA A 94 7.55 6.86 4.01
C ALA A 94 6.24 6.41 3.33
N MET A 95 6.32 5.37 2.49
CA MET A 95 5.16 4.78 1.82
C MET A 95 4.08 4.32 2.82
N GLY A 96 4.48 3.66 3.92
CA GLY A 96 3.54 3.17 4.92
C GLY A 96 2.82 4.30 5.65
N LYS A 97 3.55 5.34 6.04
CA LYS A 97 2.97 6.55 6.66
C LYS A 97 1.94 7.21 5.76
N VAL A 98 2.29 7.41 4.49
CA VAL A 98 1.40 8.08 3.53
C VAL A 98 0.20 7.20 3.18
N LEU A 99 0.38 5.88 3.12
CA LEU A 99 -0.73 4.94 2.89
C LEU A 99 -1.74 5.01 4.03
N LEU A 100 -1.29 4.90 5.28
CA LEU A 100 -2.16 4.99 6.45
C LEU A 100 -2.85 6.35 6.53
N TRP A 101 -2.14 7.45 6.24
CA TRP A 101 -2.73 8.78 6.15
C TRP A 101 -3.82 8.86 5.07
N THR A 102 -3.58 8.26 3.90
CA THR A 102 -4.54 8.23 2.78
C THR A 102 -5.79 7.46 3.18
N LEU A 103 -5.62 6.30 3.81
CA LEU A 103 -6.72 5.47 4.30
C LEU A 103 -7.51 6.14 5.43
N LYS A 104 -6.84 6.85 6.33
CA LYS A 104 -7.48 7.63 7.39
C LYS A 104 -8.30 8.77 6.79
N SER A 105 -7.73 9.49 5.83
CA SER A 105 -8.40 10.61 5.16
C SER A 105 -9.64 10.17 4.39
N GLY A 106 -9.60 9.01 3.72
CA GLY A 106 -10.76 8.47 3.01
C GLY A 106 -11.84 7.84 3.90
N LEU A 107 -11.48 7.30 5.06
CA LEU A 107 -12.45 6.71 6.01
C LEU A 107 -13.08 7.75 6.95
N GLY A 108 -12.39 8.86 7.22
CA GLY A 108 -12.86 9.93 8.10
C GLY A 108 -13.15 9.41 9.51
N ASP A 109 -14.33 9.73 10.04
CA ASP A 109 -14.78 9.33 11.38
C ASP A 109 -14.88 7.81 11.58
N ARG A 110 -14.87 7.02 10.49
CA ARG A 110 -14.84 5.56 10.57
C ARG A 110 -13.45 5.00 10.85
N TRP A 111 -12.38 5.81 10.82
CA TRP A 111 -11.02 5.37 11.14
C TRP A 111 -10.87 5.16 12.64
N THR A 112 -10.67 3.91 13.05
CA THR A 112 -10.46 3.53 14.45
C THR A 112 -9.05 2.99 14.68
N ASN A 113 -8.63 2.89 15.95
CA ASN A 113 -7.34 2.31 16.32
C ASN A 113 -7.20 0.85 15.84
N GLU A 114 -8.29 0.09 15.84
CA GLU A 114 -8.30 -1.29 15.35
C GLU A 114 -8.05 -1.37 13.84
N ILE A 115 -8.61 -0.43 13.07
CA ILE A 115 -8.36 -0.32 11.63
C ILE A 115 -6.90 0.06 11.38
N GLU A 116 -6.38 1.03 12.12
CA GLU A 116 -4.97 1.46 12.00
C GLU A 116 -4.01 0.31 12.27
N MET A 117 -4.17 -0.39 13.40
CA MET A 117 -3.32 -1.53 13.75
C MET A 117 -3.43 -2.66 12.72
N ALA A 118 -4.62 -2.93 12.19
CA ALA A 118 -4.81 -3.98 11.19
C ALA A 118 -4.12 -3.62 9.86
N TRP A 119 -4.23 -2.38 9.40
CA TRP A 119 -3.54 -1.91 8.19
C TRP A 119 -2.03 -1.81 8.36
N MET A 120 -1.55 -1.41 9.54
CA MET A 120 -0.12 -1.45 9.87
C MET A 120 0.43 -2.87 9.73
N ALA A 121 -0.27 -3.87 10.28
CA ALA A 121 0.15 -5.26 10.20
C ALA A 121 0.18 -5.79 8.74
N VAL A 122 -0.77 -5.38 7.91
CA VAL A 122 -0.77 -5.71 6.47
C VAL A 122 0.41 -5.06 5.75
N TYR A 123 0.64 -3.78 6.02
CA TYR A 123 1.72 -3.03 5.38
C TYR A 123 3.09 -3.62 5.76
N GLU A 124 3.31 -3.86 7.05
CA GLU A 124 4.55 -4.44 7.57
C GLU A 124 4.84 -5.82 6.98
N LEU A 125 3.81 -6.68 6.89
CA LEU A 125 3.93 -8.00 6.26
C LEU A 125 4.47 -7.88 4.83
N TYR A 126 3.83 -7.07 3.99
CA TYR A 126 4.21 -6.99 2.58
C TYR A 126 5.49 -6.21 2.34
N ALA A 127 5.72 -5.12 3.07
CA ALA A 127 6.98 -4.39 3.01
C ALA A 127 8.15 -5.30 3.39
N THR A 128 8.01 -6.11 4.44
CA THR A 128 9.04 -7.07 4.87
C THR A 128 9.30 -8.12 3.78
N CYS A 129 8.25 -8.73 3.21
CA CYS A 129 8.41 -9.67 2.10
C CYS A 129 9.14 -9.04 0.90
N MET A 130 8.80 -7.80 0.53
CA MET A 130 9.46 -7.10 -0.58
C MET A 130 10.92 -6.75 -0.28
N MET A 131 11.24 -6.36 0.96
CA MET A 131 12.62 -6.06 1.37
C MET A 131 13.50 -7.32 1.40
N LEU A 132 12.93 -8.48 1.73
CA LEU A 132 13.63 -9.76 1.80
C LEU A 132 13.66 -10.53 0.47
N ALA A 133 13.00 -10.00 -0.58
CA ALA A 133 13.02 -10.60 -1.91
C ALA A 133 14.46 -10.75 -2.42
N LYS A 134 14.73 -11.88 -3.08
CA LYS A 134 16.04 -12.23 -3.63
C LYS A 134 16.08 -12.10 -5.15
#